data_AF-A0A958FHN5-F1
#
_entry.id   AF-A0A958FHN5-F1
#
_cell.length_a   1.000
_cell.length_b   1.000
_cell.length_c   1.000
_cell.angle_alpha   90.00
_cell.angle_beta   90.00
_cell.angle_gamma   90.00
#
_symmetry.space_group_name_H-M   'P 1'
#
loop_
_entity.id
_entity.type
_entity.pdbx_description
1 polymer ?
#
loop_
_entity_poly.entity_id
_entity_poly.type
_entity_poly.pdbx_seq_one_letter_code
_entity_poly.pdbx_strand_id
1 'polypeptide(L)'
;MPADDRSLWEREHQVLNIFVDIISLFRREPPDDDELNDGGRLSSEEYFFAYLRNIAAGEEGLPPGFLERLYRALRHYGVDNIEQHPSLELSLFRICKSHQRMARQISPVLSILQRRLDHAGLLIGWENREFRQLLNRMITETQGRYPAVCDLAREVRYRYFDQPYLEGIRNRIYAEVNEILARLDARPEAEDRDELILKLAACPQPLKPLLSNRFESASPALRRIMLEVLIRRYYRIRELEAIRLEISEPQTVLSAGYDYQGQSFRLLTTHAKYEKLAARVEMLCSLIEKVPEGVEVVIDINVW
;
A
#
# COMPACT_ATOMS: atom_id res chain seq x y z
N MET A 1 19.51 11.85 -19.99
CA MET A 1 19.92 12.67 -18.83
C MET A 1 19.94 11.77 -17.60
N PRO A 2 20.76 12.06 -16.58
CA PRO A 2 20.80 11.28 -15.34
C PRO A 2 19.41 11.13 -14.71
N ALA A 3 19.21 10.05 -13.96
CA ALA A 3 17.93 9.77 -13.32
C ALA A 3 17.56 10.83 -12.26
N ASP A 4 18.60 11.36 -11.60
CA ASP A 4 18.64 12.25 -10.44
C ASP A 4 18.94 13.71 -10.80
N ASP A 5 18.52 14.16 -11.98
CA ASP A 5 18.62 15.57 -12.38
C ASP A 5 17.41 16.38 -11.89
N ARG A 6 17.65 17.36 -11.00
CA ARG A 6 16.60 18.22 -10.43
C ARG A 6 15.90 19.08 -11.49
N SER A 7 16.65 19.58 -12.47
CA SER A 7 16.08 20.37 -13.56
C SER A 7 15.16 19.53 -14.44
N LEU A 8 15.49 18.25 -14.63
CA LEU A 8 14.63 17.33 -15.37
C LEU A 8 13.35 17.02 -14.59
N TRP A 9 13.44 16.79 -13.28
CA TRP A 9 12.28 16.57 -12.42
C TRP A 9 11.28 17.73 -12.48
N GLU A 10 11.77 18.97 -12.43
CA GLU A 10 10.96 20.19 -12.52
C GLU A 10 10.30 20.33 -13.90
N ARG A 11 11.05 20.10 -14.98
CA ARG A 11 10.52 20.15 -16.36
C ARG A 11 9.45 19.08 -16.59
N GLU A 12 9.70 17.85 -16.16
CA GLU A 12 8.72 16.77 -16.22
C GLU A 12 7.46 17.11 -15.42
N HIS A 13 7.62 17.64 -14.21
CA HIS A 13 6.50 18.08 -13.37
C HIS A 13 5.67 19.15 -14.09
N GLN A 14 6.32 20.13 -14.72
CA GLN A 14 5.65 21.16 -15.52
C GLN A 14 4.88 20.56 -16.71
N VAL A 15 5.46 19.60 -17.45
CA VAL A 15 4.79 18.92 -18.57
C VAL A 15 3.53 18.19 -18.09
N LEU A 16 3.63 17.44 -16.99
CA LEU A 16 2.50 16.74 -16.39
C LEU A 16 1.40 17.72 -15.92
N ASN A 17 1.79 18.84 -15.31
CA ASN A 17 0.85 19.85 -14.85
C ASN A 17 0.12 20.54 -16.02
N ILE A 18 0.84 20.92 -17.08
CA ILE A 18 0.25 21.45 -18.32
C ILE A 18 -0.76 20.44 -18.90
N PHE A 19 -0.37 19.17 -19.00
CA PHE A 19 -1.24 18.12 -19.53
C PHE A 19 -2.57 18.04 -18.77
N VAL A 20 -2.52 18.00 -17.43
CA VAL A 20 -3.71 17.93 -16.57
C VAL A 20 -4.59 19.17 -16.69
N ASP A 21 -3.98 20.36 -16.65
CA ASP A 21 -4.71 21.62 -16.74
C ASP A 21 -5.47 21.70 -18.06
N ILE A 22 -4.86 21.29 -19.17
CA ILE A 22 -5.51 21.27 -20.48
C ILE A 22 -6.66 20.25 -20.54
N ILE A 23 -6.46 19.00 -20.12
CA ILE A 23 -7.52 17.98 -20.23
C ILE A 23 -8.72 18.24 -19.32
N SER A 24 -8.51 18.98 -18.23
CA SER A 24 -9.57 19.34 -17.27
C SER A 24 -10.64 20.24 -17.89
N LEU A 25 -10.30 21.03 -18.90
CA LEU A 25 -11.25 21.87 -19.64
C LEU A 25 -12.17 21.08 -20.57
N PHE A 26 -11.80 19.87 -20.94
CA PHE A 26 -12.53 19.05 -21.92
C PHE A 26 -13.20 17.84 -21.27
N ARG A 27 -13.58 17.96 -20.00
CA ARG A 27 -14.27 16.90 -19.26
C ARG A 27 -15.76 16.90 -19.62
N ARG A 28 -16.30 15.72 -19.95
CA ARG A 28 -17.68 15.50 -20.41
C ARG A 28 -18.65 15.04 -19.33
N GLU A 29 -18.15 14.52 -18.23
CA GLU A 29 -18.94 14.08 -17.09
C GLU A 29 -18.66 15.01 -15.91
N PRO A 30 -19.68 15.52 -15.19
CA PRO A 30 -19.45 16.25 -13.96
C PRO A 30 -18.67 15.35 -12.98
N PRO A 31 -17.73 15.88 -12.18
CA PRO A 31 -17.09 15.13 -11.11
C PRO A 31 -18.14 14.54 -10.16
N ASP A 32 -17.98 13.27 -9.77
CA ASP A 32 -18.86 12.60 -8.80
C ASP A 32 -18.93 13.35 -7.44
N ASP A 33 -17.94 14.21 -7.13
CA ASP A 33 -17.87 15.04 -5.91
C ASP A 33 -18.54 16.43 -6.04
N ASP A 34 -19.02 16.82 -7.23
CA ASP A 34 -19.66 18.14 -7.45
C ASP A 34 -21.16 18.15 -7.08
N GLU A 35 -21.70 17.10 -6.44
CA GLU A 35 -23.06 17.11 -5.88
C GLU A 35 -23.24 18.18 -4.78
N LEU A 36 -22.15 18.67 -4.18
CA LEU A 36 -22.22 19.57 -3.03
C LEU A 36 -21.91 21.04 -3.32
N ASN A 37 -21.56 21.46 -4.54
CA ASN A 37 -21.26 22.89 -4.76
C ASN A 37 -21.41 23.48 -6.17
N ASP A 38 -21.98 22.77 -7.16
CA ASP A 38 -22.30 23.44 -8.42
C ASP A 38 -23.61 22.94 -9.01
N GLY A 39 -24.61 23.83 -9.08
CA GLY A 39 -25.85 23.62 -9.82
C GLY A 39 -25.63 23.64 -11.35
N GLY A 40 -24.53 23.06 -11.83
CA GLY A 40 -24.10 23.07 -13.22
C GLY A 40 -24.86 22.04 -14.04
N ARG A 41 -25.71 22.50 -14.96
CA ARG A 41 -26.39 21.64 -15.95
C ARG A 41 -25.45 21.12 -17.05
N LEU A 42 -24.23 21.67 -17.14
CA LEU A 42 -23.28 21.47 -18.22
C LEU A 42 -21.95 20.92 -17.68
N SER A 43 -21.28 20.12 -18.50
CA SER A 43 -19.92 19.63 -18.29
C SER A 43 -18.87 20.74 -18.50
N SER A 44 -17.62 20.51 -18.05
CA SER A 44 -16.53 21.49 -18.24
C SER A 44 -16.26 21.77 -19.73
N GLU A 45 -16.39 20.76 -20.60
CA GLU A 45 -16.26 20.92 -22.04
C GLU A 45 -17.36 21.85 -22.60
N GLU A 46 -18.60 21.69 -22.13
CA GLU A 46 -19.72 22.52 -22.55
C GLU A 46 -19.58 23.96 -22.06
N TYR A 47 -19.13 24.19 -20.83
CA TYR A 47 -18.78 25.53 -20.34
C TYR A 47 -17.68 26.18 -21.18
N PHE A 48 -16.63 25.43 -21.53
CA PHE A 48 -15.54 25.92 -22.37
C PHE A 48 -16.03 26.31 -23.76
N PHE A 49 -16.83 25.47 -24.42
CA PHE A 49 -17.38 25.81 -25.73
C PHE A 49 -18.42 26.94 -25.67
N ALA A 50 -19.20 27.06 -24.59
CA ALA A 50 -20.10 28.18 -24.38
C ALA A 50 -19.32 29.51 -24.26
N TYR A 51 -18.24 29.51 -23.48
CA TYR A 51 -17.34 30.66 -23.35
C TYR A 51 -16.70 31.03 -24.70
N LEU A 52 -16.21 30.05 -25.48
CA LEU A 52 -15.65 30.31 -26.82
C LEU A 52 -16.63 30.94 -27.81
N ARG A 53 -17.94 30.70 -27.65
CA ARG A 53 -18.98 31.33 -28.50
C ARG A 53 -19.23 32.79 -28.15
N ASN A 54 -18.97 33.20 -26.91
CA ASN A 54 -19.16 34.57 -26.45
C ASN A 54 -18.08 35.00 -25.46
N ILE A 55 -16.86 35.18 -25.97
CA ILE A 55 -15.70 35.62 -25.16
C ILE A 55 -15.97 37.00 -24.51
N ALA A 56 -16.85 37.82 -25.10
CA ALA A 56 -17.20 39.15 -24.60
C ALA A 56 -17.91 39.13 -23.24
N ALA A 57 -18.58 38.02 -22.90
CA ALA A 57 -19.25 37.86 -21.61
C ALA A 57 -18.27 37.73 -20.44
N GLY A 58 -16.97 37.52 -20.70
CA GLY A 58 -15.96 37.39 -19.65
C GLY A 58 -16.31 36.23 -18.71
N GLU A 59 -16.47 36.54 -17.42
CA GLU A 59 -16.77 35.56 -16.36
C GLU A 59 -18.28 35.29 -16.19
N GLU A 60 -19.14 36.08 -16.86
CA GLU A 60 -20.58 36.03 -16.62
C GLU A 60 -21.18 34.67 -16.99
N GLY A 61 -21.83 34.02 -16.01
CA GLY A 61 -22.48 32.71 -16.19
C GLY A 61 -21.53 31.50 -16.13
N LEU A 62 -20.25 31.70 -15.81
CA LEU A 62 -19.28 30.61 -15.63
C LEU A 62 -19.14 30.25 -14.14
N PRO A 63 -19.22 28.95 -13.77
CA PRO A 63 -19.03 28.58 -12.38
C PRO A 63 -17.60 28.80 -11.87
N PRO A 64 -17.42 29.07 -10.57
CA PRO A 64 -16.10 29.32 -9.99
C PRO A 64 -15.09 28.18 -10.24
N GLY A 65 -15.54 26.92 -10.12
CA GLY A 65 -14.68 25.76 -10.36
C GLY A 65 -14.23 25.64 -11.82
N PHE A 66 -15.06 26.06 -12.78
CA PHE A 66 -14.66 26.12 -14.18
C PHE A 66 -13.68 27.26 -14.44
N LEU A 67 -13.93 28.46 -13.88
CA LEU A 67 -13.03 29.61 -14.00
C LEU A 67 -11.63 29.29 -13.48
N GLU A 68 -11.53 28.61 -12.33
CA GLU A 68 -10.24 28.17 -11.80
C GLU A 68 -9.47 27.27 -12.77
N ARG A 69 -10.16 26.30 -13.40
CA ARG A 69 -9.56 25.40 -14.40
C ARG A 69 -9.08 26.19 -15.63
N LEU A 70 -9.91 27.14 -16.11
CA LEU A 70 -9.59 27.99 -17.25
C LEU A 70 -8.36 28.86 -16.98
N TYR A 71 -8.31 29.53 -15.83
CA TYR A 71 -7.16 30.34 -15.43
C TYR A 71 -5.88 29.51 -15.29
N ARG A 72 -5.94 28.31 -14.71
CA ARG A 72 -4.78 27.41 -14.63
C ARG A 72 -4.25 27.03 -16.01
N ALA A 73 -5.13 26.71 -16.95
CA ALA A 73 -4.73 26.39 -18.32
C ALA A 73 -4.13 27.60 -19.05
N LEU A 74 -4.71 28.79 -18.89
CA LEU A 74 -4.27 30.04 -19.54
C LEU A 74 -2.91 30.54 -19.02
N ARG A 75 -2.59 30.33 -17.74
CA ARG A 75 -1.28 30.69 -17.17
C ARG A 75 -0.11 30.04 -17.90
N HIS A 76 -0.29 28.84 -18.46
CA HIS A 76 0.76 28.19 -19.28
C HIS A 76 1.06 28.92 -20.59
N TYR A 77 0.18 29.83 -21.00
CA TYR A 77 0.34 30.70 -22.18
C TYR A 77 0.69 32.14 -21.80
N GLY A 78 0.90 32.44 -20.52
CA GLY A 78 1.18 33.80 -20.02
C GLY A 78 -0.04 34.72 -20.03
N VAL A 79 -1.24 34.16 -19.88
CA VAL A 79 -2.51 34.91 -19.82
C VAL A 79 -3.10 34.80 -18.42
N ASP A 80 -3.28 35.93 -17.75
CA ASP A 80 -3.71 36.01 -16.35
C ASP A 80 -5.14 36.53 -16.16
N ASN A 81 -5.78 37.05 -17.22
CA ASN A 81 -7.18 37.50 -17.22
C ASN A 81 -7.91 37.00 -18.46
N ILE A 82 -9.24 37.01 -18.40
CA ILE A 82 -10.11 36.66 -19.54
C ILE A 82 -10.78 37.86 -20.21
N GLU A 83 -10.26 39.07 -19.96
CA GLU A 83 -10.66 40.26 -20.72
C GLU A 83 -10.28 40.09 -22.19
N GLN A 84 -11.06 40.65 -23.11
CA GLN A 84 -10.79 40.47 -24.53
C GLN A 84 -9.47 41.11 -24.95
N HIS A 85 -8.53 40.29 -25.39
CA HIS A 85 -7.27 40.74 -25.99
C HIS A 85 -6.70 39.66 -26.93
N PRO A 86 -5.87 40.03 -27.93
CA PRO A 86 -5.38 39.09 -28.94
C PRO A 86 -4.62 37.89 -28.37
N SER A 87 -3.91 38.07 -27.24
CA SER A 87 -3.16 37.00 -26.57
C SER A 87 -4.08 35.92 -25.99
N LEU A 88 -5.25 36.28 -25.48
CA LEU A 88 -6.26 35.34 -24.99
C LEU A 88 -6.82 34.50 -26.12
N GLU A 89 -7.27 35.13 -27.22
CA GLU A 89 -7.82 34.41 -28.37
C GLU A 89 -6.82 33.41 -28.95
N LEU A 90 -5.56 33.83 -29.11
CA LEU A 90 -4.48 32.96 -29.58
C LEU A 90 -4.22 31.80 -28.62
N SER A 91 -4.30 32.04 -27.31
CA SER A 91 -4.10 31.01 -26.28
C SER A 91 -5.24 30.00 -26.26
N LEU A 92 -6.50 30.46 -26.33
CA LEU A 92 -7.68 29.61 -26.46
C LEU A 92 -7.63 28.74 -27.72
N PHE A 93 -7.19 29.31 -28.85
CA PHE A 93 -6.94 28.56 -30.08
C PHE A 93 -5.86 27.48 -29.89
N ARG A 94 -4.74 27.81 -29.23
CA ARG A 94 -3.67 26.85 -28.93
C ARG A 94 -4.15 25.73 -28.00
N ILE A 95 -4.99 26.03 -27.00
CA ILE A 95 -5.61 25.06 -26.10
C ILE A 95 -6.47 24.07 -26.91
N CYS A 96 -7.37 24.57 -27.77
CA CYS A 96 -8.19 23.72 -28.64
C CYS A 96 -7.32 22.83 -29.55
N LYS A 97 -6.27 23.40 -30.14
CA LYS A 97 -5.35 22.66 -31.01
C LYS A 97 -4.53 21.61 -30.26
N SER A 98 -4.18 21.88 -28.99
CA SER A 98 -3.54 20.92 -28.09
C SER A 98 -4.49 19.74 -27.85
N HIS A 99 -5.75 20.02 -27.50
CA HIS A 99 -6.75 18.98 -27.28
C HIS A 99 -7.01 18.09 -28.52
N GLN A 100 -7.08 18.68 -29.72
CA GLN A 100 -7.18 17.90 -30.96
C GLN A 100 -6.00 16.93 -31.18
N ARG A 101 -4.86 17.18 -30.53
CA ARG A 101 -3.65 16.37 -30.62
C ARG A 101 -3.43 15.47 -29.40
N MET A 102 -4.41 15.33 -28.50
CA MET A 102 -4.27 14.59 -27.23
C MET A 102 -3.68 13.19 -27.42
N ALA A 103 -4.12 12.44 -28.44
CA ALA A 103 -3.62 11.08 -28.70
C ALA A 103 -2.09 11.01 -28.83
N ARG A 104 -1.44 12.06 -29.34
CA ARG A 104 0.02 12.14 -29.46
C ARG A 104 0.72 12.52 -28.16
N GLN A 105 -0.01 13.08 -27.20
CA GLN A 105 0.52 13.54 -25.91
C GLN A 105 0.54 12.43 -24.86
N ILE A 106 -0.33 11.41 -24.99
CA ILE A 106 -0.44 10.31 -24.02
C ILE A 106 0.89 9.55 -23.88
N SER A 107 1.53 9.18 -24.99
CA SER A 107 2.78 8.42 -24.94
C SER A 107 3.90 9.16 -24.19
N PRO A 108 4.20 10.44 -24.46
CA PRO A 108 5.14 11.21 -23.66
C PRO A 108 4.81 11.27 -22.16
N VAL A 109 3.53 11.47 -21.80
CA VAL A 109 3.08 11.51 -20.39
C VAL A 109 3.32 10.17 -19.71
N LEU A 110 2.96 9.06 -20.36
CA LEU A 110 3.24 7.72 -19.85
C LEU A 110 4.74 7.49 -19.66
N SER A 111 5.57 7.89 -20.63
CA SER A 111 7.03 7.75 -20.52
C SER A 111 7.60 8.52 -19.33
N ILE A 112 7.08 9.72 -19.02
CA ILE A 112 7.50 10.48 -17.84
C ILE A 112 7.12 9.75 -16.55
N LEU A 113 5.86 9.32 -16.44
CA LEU A 113 5.39 8.61 -15.24
C LEU A 113 6.12 7.27 -15.04
N GLN A 114 6.34 6.51 -16.12
CA GLN A 114 7.07 5.24 -16.10
C GLN A 114 8.51 5.46 -15.65
N ARG A 115 9.21 6.45 -16.21
CA ARG A 115 10.56 6.80 -15.80
C ARG A 115 10.64 7.13 -14.30
N ARG A 116 9.64 7.85 -13.75
CA ARG A 116 9.57 8.14 -12.31
C ARG A 116 9.44 6.87 -11.48
N LEU A 117 8.64 5.90 -11.93
CA LEU A 117 8.54 4.59 -11.25
C LEU A 117 9.85 3.81 -11.31
N ASP A 118 10.43 3.69 -12.50
CA ASP A 118 11.68 2.92 -12.72
C ASP A 118 12.83 3.46 -11.86
N HIS A 119 12.85 4.77 -11.61
CA HIS A 119 13.86 5.44 -10.80
C HIS A 119 13.38 5.84 -9.39
N ALA A 120 12.24 5.33 -8.93
CA ALA A 120 11.69 5.70 -7.62
C ALA A 120 12.70 5.46 -6.48
N GLY A 121 13.48 4.38 -6.54
CA GLY A 121 14.50 4.08 -5.52
C GLY A 121 15.56 5.18 -5.35
N LEU A 122 15.84 5.98 -6.37
CA LEU A 122 16.77 7.12 -6.33
C LEU A 122 16.06 8.44 -6.03
N LEU A 123 14.77 8.54 -6.38
CA LEU A 123 14.00 9.77 -6.35
C LEU A 123 13.12 9.92 -5.12
N ILE A 124 12.89 8.86 -4.35
CA ILE A 124 12.20 8.96 -3.05
C ILE A 124 12.97 9.94 -2.14
N GLY A 125 12.25 10.83 -1.47
CA GLY A 125 12.75 11.99 -0.75
C GLY A 125 12.69 13.29 -1.55
N TRP A 126 12.42 13.23 -2.86
CA TRP A 126 12.25 14.42 -3.71
C TRP A 126 10.80 14.88 -3.79
N GLU A 127 9.87 14.01 -3.44
CA GLU A 127 8.45 14.28 -3.46
C GLU A 127 8.07 15.43 -2.51
N ASN A 128 7.10 16.21 -2.93
CA ASN A 128 6.54 17.30 -2.15
C ASN A 128 5.00 17.27 -2.22
N ARG A 129 4.37 18.17 -1.46
CA ARG A 129 2.91 18.29 -1.44
C ARG A 129 2.32 18.58 -2.83
N GLU A 130 3.00 19.38 -3.64
CA GLU A 130 2.57 19.76 -4.99
C GLU A 130 2.55 18.56 -5.93
N PHE A 131 3.56 17.70 -5.86
CA PHE A 131 3.62 16.46 -6.64
C PHE A 131 2.47 15.52 -6.27
N ARG A 132 2.17 15.38 -4.97
CA ARG A 132 1.00 14.60 -4.53
C ARG A 132 -0.31 15.17 -5.09
N GLN A 133 -0.47 16.49 -5.04
CA GLN A 133 -1.65 17.18 -5.58
C GLN A 133 -1.76 16.96 -7.09
N LEU A 134 -0.65 17.09 -7.83
CA LEU A 134 -0.61 16.83 -9.26
C LEU A 134 -1.05 15.41 -9.60
N LEU A 135 -0.51 14.39 -8.92
CA LEU A 135 -0.91 12.99 -9.14
C LEU A 135 -2.39 12.75 -8.83
N ASN A 136 -2.91 13.33 -7.75
CA ASN A 136 -4.34 13.23 -7.44
C ASN A 136 -5.20 13.84 -8.55
N ARG A 137 -4.83 15.04 -9.03
CA ARG A 137 -5.51 15.68 -10.16
C ARG A 137 -5.39 14.86 -11.44
N MET A 138 -4.22 14.30 -11.75
CA MET A 138 -4.03 13.37 -12.86
C MET A 138 -5.02 12.22 -12.78
N ILE A 139 -5.12 11.55 -11.63
CA ILE A 139 -6.03 10.42 -11.42
C ILE A 139 -7.47 10.86 -11.68
N THR A 140 -7.92 11.95 -11.06
CA THR A 140 -9.30 12.46 -11.20
C THR A 140 -9.64 12.88 -12.64
N GLU A 141 -8.74 13.60 -13.33
CA GLU A 141 -9.02 14.13 -14.67
C GLU A 141 -8.86 13.10 -15.80
N THR A 142 -8.17 11.98 -15.53
CA THR A 142 -7.94 10.90 -16.50
C THR A 142 -8.83 9.69 -16.30
N GLN A 143 -9.55 9.60 -15.18
CA GLN A 143 -10.48 8.51 -14.89
C GLN A 143 -11.51 8.35 -16.01
N GLY A 144 -11.73 7.11 -16.47
CA GLY A 144 -12.63 6.75 -17.57
C GLY A 144 -12.13 7.12 -18.98
N ARG A 145 -11.38 8.22 -19.13
CA ARG A 145 -10.96 8.77 -20.44
C ARG A 145 -9.59 8.30 -20.90
N TYR A 146 -8.63 8.22 -19.98
CA TYR A 146 -7.25 7.83 -20.25
C TYR A 146 -6.78 6.79 -19.23
N PRO A 147 -7.28 5.54 -19.28
CA PRO A 147 -7.05 4.53 -18.26
C PRO A 147 -5.57 4.27 -17.96
N ALA A 148 -4.74 4.15 -19.00
CA ALA A 148 -3.30 3.93 -18.85
C ALA A 148 -2.60 5.05 -18.04
N VAL A 149 -3.00 6.32 -18.24
CA VAL A 149 -2.43 7.44 -17.48
C VAL A 149 -2.94 7.42 -16.04
N CYS A 150 -4.23 7.11 -15.86
CA CYS A 150 -4.85 7.00 -14.54
C CYS A 150 -4.16 5.93 -13.69
N ASP A 151 -3.96 4.74 -14.24
CA ASP A 151 -3.33 3.60 -13.56
C ASP A 151 -1.87 3.90 -13.22
N LEU A 152 -1.11 4.46 -14.17
CA LEU A 152 0.29 4.79 -13.93
C LEU A 152 0.45 5.93 -12.91
N ALA A 153 -0.45 6.92 -12.90
CA ALA A 153 -0.46 7.96 -11.87
C ALA A 153 -0.79 7.41 -10.48
N ARG A 154 -1.70 6.41 -10.38
CA ARG A 154 -1.98 5.69 -9.13
C ARG A 154 -0.75 4.94 -8.63
N GLU A 155 -0.07 4.23 -9.52
CA GLU A 155 1.14 3.48 -9.18
C GLU A 155 2.26 4.41 -8.71
N VAL A 156 2.49 5.53 -9.41
CA VAL A 156 3.45 6.56 -8.96
C VAL A 156 3.07 7.10 -7.59
N ARG A 157 1.79 7.40 -7.34
CA ARG A 157 1.34 7.90 -6.03
C ARG A 157 1.59 6.86 -4.94
N TYR A 158 1.24 5.59 -5.20
CA TYR A 158 1.46 4.49 -4.28
C TYR A 158 2.96 4.37 -3.94
N ARG A 159 3.81 4.30 -4.98
CA ARG A 159 5.25 4.07 -4.83
C ARG A 159 5.96 5.15 -4.03
N TYR A 160 5.57 6.42 -4.20
CA TYR A 160 6.23 7.56 -3.54
C TYR A 160 5.64 7.93 -2.18
N PHE A 161 4.33 7.70 -1.95
CA PHE A 161 3.66 8.17 -0.73
C PHE A 161 3.11 7.06 0.14
N ASP A 162 2.33 6.14 -0.45
CA ASP A 162 1.59 5.15 0.34
C ASP A 162 2.50 4.00 0.77
N GLN A 163 3.34 3.48 -0.12
CA GLN A 163 4.26 2.39 0.16
C GLN A 163 5.27 2.74 1.27
N PRO A 164 6.02 3.86 1.23
CA PRO A 164 6.97 4.19 2.29
C PRO A 164 6.29 4.38 3.66
N TYR A 165 5.08 4.93 3.68
CA TYR A 165 4.29 5.08 4.91
C TYR A 165 3.90 3.72 5.49
N LEU A 166 3.35 2.82 4.66
CA LEU A 166 2.96 1.46 5.06
C LEU A 166 4.16 0.63 5.52
N GLU A 167 5.28 0.72 4.80
CA GLU A 167 6.54 0.08 5.18
C GLU A 167 7.05 0.63 6.52
N GLY A 168 6.95 1.93 6.76
CA GLY A 168 7.30 2.56 8.03
C GLY A 168 6.46 2.05 9.21
N ILE A 169 5.14 1.85 9.00
CA ILE A 169 4.27 1.23 10.02
C ILE A 169 4.69 -0.22 10.27
N ARG A 170 4.87 -1.00 9.20
CA ARG A 170 5.27 -2.42 9.29
C ARG A 170 6.60 -2.57 10.03
N ASN A 171 7.58 -1.73 9.73
CA ASN A 171 8.90 -1.76 10.36
C ASN A 171 8.82 -1.45 11.87
N ARG A 172 7.97 -0.50 12.28
CA ARG A 172 7.73 -0.21 13.71
C ARG A 172 7.12 -1.42 14.45
N ILE A 173 6.14 -2.08 13.85
CA ILE A 173 5.53 -3.29 14.43
C ILE A 173 6.58 -4.40 14.56
N TYR A 174 7.42 -4.62 13.54
CA TYR A 174 8.47 -5.64 13.65
C TYR A 174 9.57 -5.27 14.65
N ALA A 175 9.89 -3.98 14.81
CA ALA A 175 10.82 -3.53 15.85
C ALA A 175 10.27 -3.87 17.24
N GLU A 176 9.00 -3.55 17.51
CA GLU A 176 8.31 -3.89 18.75
C GLU A 176 8.27 -5.41 19.00
N VAL A 177 7.96 -6.21 17.97
CA VAL A 177 8.01 -7.68 18.07
C VAL A 177 9.41 -8.17 18.47
N ASN A 178 10.46 -7.60 17.86
CA ASN A 178 11.84 -7.98 18.17
C ASN A 178 12.22 -7.61 19.62
N GLU A 179 11.78 -6.45 20.11
CA GLU A 179 11.99 -6.03 21.51
C GLU A 179 11.29 -6.98 22.49
N ILE A 180 10.04 -7.37 22.20
CA ILE A 180 9.29 -8.33 23.03
C ILE A 180 9.99 -9.69 23.05
N LEU A 181 10.41 -10.20 21.89
CA LEU A 181 11.13 -11.48 21.81
C LEU A 181 12.46 -11.43 22.59
N ALA A 182 13.21 -10.34 22.49
CA ALA A 182 14.46 -10.16 23.24
C ALA A 182 14.21 -10.12 24.76
N ARG A 183 13.12 -9.46 25.19
CA ARG A 183 12.71 -9.42 26.60
C ARG A 183 12.33 -10.80 27.13
N LEU A 184 11.56 -11.56 26.35
CA LEU A 184 11.14 -12.93 26.69
C LEU A 184 12.32 -13.91 26.71
N ASP A 185 13.32 -13.72 25.85
CA ASP A 185 14.55 -14.52 25.88
C ASP A 185 15.39 -14.22 27.13
N ALA A 186 15.50 -12.94 27.50
CA ALA A 186 16.25 -12.53 28.69
C ALA A 186 15.56 -12.89 30.02
N ARG A 187 14.22 -12.91 30.06
CA ARG A 187 13.41 -13.22 31.25
C ARG A 187 12.23 -14.14 30.90
N PRO A 188 12.47 -15.45 30.70
CA PRO A 188 11.44 -16.39 30.23
C PRO A 188 10.27 -16.60 31.20
N GLU A 189 10.50 -16.39 32.49
CA GLU A 189 9.53 -16.60 33.58
C GLU A 189 9.09 -15.27 34.22
N ALA A 190 9.14 -14.17 33.47
CA ALA A 190 8.63 -12.88 33.94
C ALA A 190 7.11 -12.94 34.17
N GLU A 191 6.61 -12.19 35.15
CA GLU A 191 5.17 -12.14 35.47
C GLU A 191 4.32 -11.69 34.27
N ASP A 192 4.85 -10.85 33.38
CA ASP A 192 4.16 -10.36 32.20
C ASP A 192 4.35 -11.23 30.95
N ARG A 193 4.96 -12.41 31.09
CA ARG A 193 5.23 -13.35 29.98
C ARG A 193 3.98 -13.65 29.15
N ASP A 194 2.88 -14.01 29.81
CA ASP A 194 1.66 -14.43 29.10
C ASP A 194 1.01 -13.25 28.36
N GLU A 195 1.06 -12.05 28.93
CA GLU A 195 0.62 -10.82 28.26
C GLU A 195 1.46 -10.54 27.00
N LEU A 196 2.78 -10.67 27.09
CA LEU A 196 3.69 -10.48 25.96
C LEU A 196 3.48 -11.52 24.86
N ILE A 197 3.23 -12.78 25.21
CA ILE A 197 2.91 -13.85 24.25
C ILE A 197 1.57 -13.58 23.56
N LEU A 198 0.54 -13.16 24.30
CA LEU A 198 -0.75 -12.77 23.72
C LEU A 198 -0.59 -11.59 22.75
N LYS A 199 0.23 -10.59 23.11
CA LYS A 199 0.55 -9.46 22.25
C LYS A 199 1.23 -9.88 20.94
N LEU A 200 2.21 -10.80 21.01
CA LEU A 200 2.84 -11.38 19.83
C LEU A 200 1.84 -12.18 18.97
N ALA A 201 1.02 -13.03 19.58
CA ALA A 201 0.00 -13.80 18.88
C ALA A 201 -1.02 -12.91 18.16
N ALA A 202 -1.39 -11.78 18.76
CA ALA A 202 -2.32 -10.79 18.22
C ALA A 202 -1.72 -9.85 17.16
N CYS A 203 -0.40 -9.87 16.93
CA CYS A 203 0.27 -8.99 15.98
C CYS A 203 -0.38 -9.08 14.58
N PRO A 204 -0.74 -7.99 13.90
CA PRO A 204 -1.40 -8.07 12.59
C PRO A 204 -0.45 -8.48 11.46
N GLN A 205 0.87 -8.39 11.65
CA GLN A 205 1.86 -8.67 10.61
C GLN A 205 2.23 -10.18 10.53
N PRO A 206 2.61 -10.69 9.35
CA PRO A 206 3.05 -12.09 9.20
C PRO A 206 4.31 -12.43 10.02
N LEU A 207 4.15 -13.19 11.12
CA LEU A 207 5.29 -13.52 11.99
C LEU A 207 6.08 -14.76 11.56
N LYS A 208 5.48 -15.70 10.82
CA LYS A 208 6.13 -16.97 10.47
C LYS A 208 7.50 -16.79 9.80
N PRO A 209 7.68 -15.93 8.78
CA PRO A 209 9.00 -15.74 8.16
C PRO A 209 10.05 -15.21 9.16
N LEU A 210 9.64 -14.29 10.05
CA LEU A 210 10.52 -13.71 11.05
C LEU A 210 10.96 -14.75 12.11
N LEU A 211 10.03 -15.58 12.58
CA LEU A 211 10.31 -16.59 13.60
C LEU A 211 11.07 -17.79 13.01
N SER A 212 10.75 -18.19 11.77
CA SER A 212 11.37 -19.32 11.09
C SER A 212 12.90 -19.15 10.97
N ASN A 213 13.33 -17.95 10.57
CA ASN A 213 14.75 -17.59 10.46
C ASN A 213 15.49 -17.56 11.81
N ARG A 214 14.77 -17.52 12.94
CA ARG A 214 15.35 -17.42 14.28
C ARG A 214 15.48 -18.77 14.99
N PHE A 215 14.74 -19.80 14.59
CA PHE A 215 14.74 -21.10 15.30
C PHE A 215 16.14 -21.71 15.45
N GLU A 216 16.99 -21.57 14.43
CA GLU A 216 18.34 -22.15 14.45
C GLU A 216 19.23 -21.54 15.55
N SER A 217 19.27 -20.21 15.65
CA SER A 217 20.15 -19.49 16.57
C SER A 217 19.50 -19.16 17.92
N ALA A 218 18.18 -19.37 18.07
CA ALA A 218 17.45 -19.10 19.30
C ALA A 218 17.83 -20.03 20.46
N SER A 219 17.77 -19.50 21.69
CA SER A 219 17.87 -20.28 22.91
C SER A 219 16.73 -21.32 23.01
N PRO A 220 16.88 -22.40 23.80
CA PRO A 220 15.79 -23.35 24.05
C PRO A 220 14.52 -22.68 24.60
N ALA A 221 14.69 -21.70 25.50
CA ALA A 221 13.59 -20.92 26.06
C ALA A 221 12.86 -20.10 24.97
N LEU A 222 13.63 -19.42 24.10
CA LEU A 222 13.06 -18.63 23.01
C LEU A 222 12.39 -19.53 21.96
N ARG A 223 12.96 -20.70 21.63
CA ARG A 223 12.31 -21.68 20.72
C ARG A 223 10.95 -22.11 21.24
N ARG A 224 10.84 -22.37 22.54
CA ARG A 224 9.56 -22.67 23.21
C ARG A 224 8.58 -21.51 23.06
N ILE A 225 9.01 -20.28 23.37
CA ILE A 225 8.18 -19.08 23.24
C ILE A 225 7.69 -18.89 21.80
N MET A 226 8.57 -19.04 20.81
CA MET A 226 8.21 -18.88 19.39
C MET A 226 7.20 -19.93 18.92
N LEU A 227 7.34 -21.19 19.35
CA LEU A 227 6.34 -22.23 19.06
C LEU A 227 5.00 -21.93 19.72
N GLU A 228 5.00 -21.45 20.98
CA GLU A 228 3.78 -21.07 21.68
C GLU A 228 3.05 -19.92 20.97
N VAL A 229 3.79 -18.90 20.53
CA VAL A 229 3.25 -17.78 19.74
C VAL A 229 2.61 -18.28 18.44
N LEU A 230 3.26 -19.22 17.74
CA LEU A 230 2.74 -19.76 16.48
C LEU A 230 1.45 -20.56 16.69
N ILE A 231 1.37 -21.43 17.70
CA ILE A 231 0.14 -22.21 17.95
C ILE A 231 -1.01 -21.33 18.42
N ARG A 232 -0.77 -20.35 19.31
CA ARG A 232 -1.79 -19.39 19.74
C ARG A 232 -2.30 -18.54 18.57
N ARG A 233 -1.46 -18.30 17.56
CA ARG A 233 -1.83 -17.57 16.35
C ARG A 233 -2.60 -18.43 15.35
N TYR A 234 -2.12 -19.63 15.03
CA TYR A 234 -2.72 -20.51 14.02
C TYR A 234 -3.99 -21.20 14.50
N TYR A 235 -4.08 -21.49 15.80
CA TYR A 235 -5.23 -22.11 16.42
C TYR A 235 -6.04 -21.10 17.25
N ARG A 236 -6.02 -19.81 16.89
CA ARG A 236 -6.72 -18.73 17.61
C ARG A 236 -8.23 -18.95 17.76
N ILE A 237 -8.84 -19.72 16.86
CA ILE A 237 -10.27 -20.09 16.90
C ILE A 237 -10.54 -21.34 17.75
N ARG A 238 -9.53 -21.86 18.44
CA ARG A 238 -9.59 -23.00 19.35
C ARG A 238 -9.21 -22.54 20.75
N GLU A 239 -9.89 -23.06 21.75
CA GLU A 239 -9.49 -22.88 23.14
C GLU A 239 -8.36 -23.87 23.43
N LEU A 240 -7.12 -23.40 23.30
CA LEU A 240 -5.94 -24.21 23.59
C LEU A 240 -5.78 -24.33 25.11
N GLU A 241 -5.81 -25.56 25.61
CA GLU A 241 -5.57 -25.90 27.00
C GLU A 241 -4.20 -26.54 27.20
N ALA A 242 -3.66 -26.38 28.41
CA ALA A 242 -2.51 -27.14 28.89
C ALA A 242 -1.30 -27.14 27.92
N ILE A 243 -0.87 -25.96 27.46
CA ILE A 243 0.35 -25.82 26.64
C ILE A 243 1.55 -26.27 27.47
N ARG A 244 2.18 -27.39 27.07
CA ARG A 244 3.27 -28.04 27.81
C ARG A 244 4.47 -28.28 26.92
N LEU A 245 5.65 -28.20 27.51
CA LEU A 245 6.88 -28.62 26.88
C LEU A 245 7.02 -30.14 27.03
N GLU A 246 6.98 -30.87 25.92
CA GLU A 246 7.17 -32.33 25.91
C GLU A 246 8.66 -32.69 25.82
N ILE A 247 9.40 -31.95 24.98
CA ILE A 247 10.83 -32.14 24.78
C ILE A 247 11.51 -30.78 24.79
N SER A 248 12.53 -30.62 25.61
CA SER A 248 13.28 -29.36 25.76
C SER A 248 14.49 -29.30 24.81
N GLU A 249 15.28 -30.37 24.74
CA GLU A 249 16.51 -30.45 23.94
C GLU A 249 16.78 -31.87 23.43
N PRO A 250 17.47 -32.03 22.28
CA PRO A 250 17.92 -30.99 21.33
C PRO A 250 16.78 -30.50 20.41
N GLN A 251 15.54 -30.90 20.70
CA GLN A 251 14.39 -30.75 19.84
C GLN A 251 13.23 -30.19 20.65
N THR A 252 12.85 -28.93 20.43
CA THR A 252 11.73 -28.35 21.18
C THR A 252 10.41 -28.86 20.61
N VAL A 253 9.64 -29.58 21.42
CA VAL A 253 8.27 -30.00 21.10
C VAL A 253 7.33 -29.45 22.16
N LEU A 254 6.30 -28.72 21.72
CA LEU A 254 5.19 -28.34 22.58
C LEU A 254 3.97 -29.21 22.27
N SER A 255 3.21 -29.51 23.31
CA SER A 255 1.86 -30.04 23.19
C SER A 255 0.82 -29.04 23.67
N ALA A 256 -0.37 -29.09 23.08
CA ALA A 256 -1.56 -28.39 23.57
C ALA A 256 -2.79 -29.27 23.35
N GLY A 257 -3.76 -29.22 24.25
CA GLY A 257 -5.06 -29.85 24.06
C GLY A 257 -6.07 -28.84 23.50
N TYR A 258 -7.04 -29.29 22.71
CA TYR A 258 -8.23 -28.51 22.43
C TYR A 258 -9.39 -29.42 22.02
N ASP A 259 -10.62 -28.97 22.25
CA ASP A 259 -11.83 -29.66 21.79
C ASP A 259 -12.41 -28.97 20.55
N TYR A 260 -12.93 -29.77 19.62
CA TYR A 260 -13.63 -29.26 18.45
C TYR A 260 -14.73 -30.24 18.03
N GLN A 261 -15.96 -29.73 17.91
CA GLN A 261 -17.14 -30.52 17.48
C GLN A 261 -17.37 -31.81 18.30
N GLY A 262 -17.08 -31.78 19.61
CA GLY A 262 -17.27 -32.92 20.51
C GLY A 262 -16.14 -33.96 20.45
N GLN A 263 -15.04 -33.67 19.74
CA GLN A 263 -13.85 -34.50 19.66
C GLN A 263 -12.66 -33.77 20.28
N SER A 264 -11.88 -34.50 21.09
CA SER A 264 -10.67 -33.98 21.72
C SER A 264 -9.45 -34.19 20.84
N PHE A 265 -8.62 -33.16 20.73
CA PHE A 265 -7.41 -33.16 19.93
C PHE A 265 -6.18 -32.87 20.80
N ARG A 266 -5.08 -33.55 20.48
CA ARG A 266 -3.73 -33.27 20.96
C ARG A 266 -2.93 -32.66 19.82
N LEU A 267 -2.62 -31.37 19.92
CA LEU A 267 -1.69 -30.69 19.03
C LEU A 267 -0.26 -30.94 19.51
N LEU A 268 0.62 -31.40 18.62
CA LEU A 268 2.06 -31.46 18.81
C LEU A 268 2.71 -30.52 17.80
N THR A 269 3.42 -29.49 18.28
CA THR A 269 4.12 -28.53 17.43
C THR A 269 5.64 -28.59 17.63
N THR A 270 6.37 -28.48 16.53
CA THR A 270 7.84 -28.41 16.56
C THR A 270 8.38 -27.59 15.39
N HIS A 271 9.70 -27.46 15.33
CA HIS A 271 10.43 -26.75 14.29
C HIS A 271 11.55 -27.64 13.72
N ALA A 272 11.80 -27.53 12.42
CA ALA A 272 12.80 -28.34 11.73
C ALA A 272 13.39 -27.62 10.52
N LYS A 273 14.69 -27.83 10.25
CA LYS A 273 15.18 -27.64 8.87
C LYS A 273 14.53 -28.67 7.96
N TYR A 274 14.27 -28.31 6.70
CA TYR A 274 13.67 -29.24 5.73
C TYR A 274 14.40 -30.59 5.65
N GLU A 275 15.73 -30.57 5.64
CA GLU A 275 16.58 -31.78 5.61
C GLU A 275 16.39 -32.72 6.81
N LYS A 276 15.92 -32.20 7.94
CA LYS A 276 15.72 -32.96 9.19
C LYS A 276 14.26 -33.37 9.39
N LEU A 277 13.36 -33.08 8.45
CA LEU A 277 11.92 -33.30 8.60
C LEU A 277 11.59 -34.77 8.91
N ALA A 278 12.15 -35.72 8.16
CA ALA A 278 11.91 -37.15 8.38
C ALA A 278 12.26 -37.58 9.81
N ALA A 279 13.45 -37.21 10.29
CA ALA A 279 13.88 -37.48 11.66
C ALA A 279 12.97 -36.81 12.71
N ARG A 280 12.36 -35.66 12.40
CA ARG A 280 11.39 -35.01 13.30
C ARG A 280 10.06 -35.75 13.34
N VAL A 281 9.58 -36.25 12.22
CA VAL A 281 8.36 -37.06 12.17
C VAL A 281 8.54 -38.35 12.98
N GLU A 282 9.65 -39.05 12.81
CA GLU A 282 9.96 -40.27 13.58
C GLU A 282 9.98 -40.03 15.09
N MET A 283 10.59 -38.93 15.54
CA MET A 283 10.56 -38.53 16.94
C MET A 283 9.12 -38.31 17.42
N LEU A 284 8.28 -37.60 16.65
CA LEU A 284 6.91 -37.31 17.03
C LEU A 284 6.05 -38.59 17.14
N CYS A 285 6.33 -39.64 16.37
CA CYS A 285 5.66 -40.95 16.51
C CYS A 285 5.74 -41.50 17.95
N SER A 286 6.90 -41.36 18.61
CA SER A 286 7.06 -41.82 20.01
C SER A 286 6.22 -41.03 21.03
N LEU A 287 5.82 -39.80 20.69
CA LEU A 287 4.91 -38.99 21.50
C LEU A 287 3.45 -39.32 21.20
N ILE A 288 3.14 -39.64 19.93
CA ILE A 288 1.80 -40.07 19.51
C ILE A 288 1.37 -41.33 20.24
N GLU A 289 2.27 -42.30 20.42
CA GLU A 289 2.00 -43.54 21.16
C GLU A 289 1.59 -43.31 22.63
N LYS A 290 1.89 -42.14 23.20
CA LYS A 290 1.55 -41.77 24.57
C LYS A 290 0.20 -41.03 24.68
N VAL A 291 -0.42 -40.71 23.54
CA VAL A 291 -1.71 -40.02 23.51
C VAL A 291 -2.82 -41.02 23.86
N PRO A 292 -3.73 -40.72 24.80
CA PRO A 292 -4.81 -41.62 25.18
C PRO A 292 -5.71 -42.01 24.01
N GLU A 293 -6.25 -43.23 24.04
CA GLU A 293 -7.27 -43.67 23.08
C GLU A 293 -8.49 -42.73 23.10
N GLY A 294 -9.01 -42.42 21.90
CA GLY A 294 -10.13 -41.49 21.72
C GLY A 294 -9.73 -40.01 21.57
N VAL A 295 -8.44 -39.68 21.67
CA VAL A 295 -7.91 -38.33 21.38
C VAL A 295 -7.20 -38.34 20.03
N GLU A 296 -7.62 -37.47 19.12
CA GLU A 296 -6.98 -37.32 17.80
C GLU A 296 -5.68 -36.53 17.91
N VAL A 297 -4.70 -36.83 17.05
CA VAL A 297 -3.42 -36.11 17.05
C VAL A 297 -3.27 -35.21 15.83
N VAL A 298 -2.92 -33.95 16.07
CA VAL A 298 -2.55 -32.99 15.04
C VAL A 298 -1.07 -32.67 15.17
N ILE A 299 -0.32 -32.80 14.07
CA ILE A 299 1.09 -32.46 14.01
C ILE A 299 1.25 -31.15 13.23
N ASP A 300 1.91 -30.17 13.84
CA ASP A 300 2.30 -28.92 13.20
C ASP A 300 3.83 -28.78 13.20
N ILE A 301 4.45 -28.83 12.01
CA ILE A 301 5.90 -28.71 11.87
C ILE A 301 6.23 -27.42 11.15
N ASN A 302 6.91 -26.52 11.85
CA ASN A 302 7.42 -25.27 11.30
C ASN A 302 8.76 -25.52 10.60
N VAL A 303 8.71 -25.63 9.27
CA VAL A 303 9.87 -25.93 8.43
C VAL A 303 10.44 -24.68 7.76
N TRP A 304 11.77 -24.60 7.69
CA TRP A 304 12.53 -23.63 6.89
C TRP A 304 13.72 -24.27 6.19
#